data_AF-A0A1B0DK15-F1
#
_entry.id   AF-A0A1B0DK15-F1
#
_cell.length_a   1.000
_cell.length_b   1.000
_cell.length_c   1.000
_cell.angle_alpha   90.00
_cell.angle_beta   90.00
_cell.angle_gamma   90.00
#
_symmetry.space_group_name_H-M   'P 1'
#
loop_
_entity.id
_entity.type
_entity.pdbx_description
1 polymer ?
#
loop_
_entity_poly.entity_id
_entity_poly.type
_entity_poly.pdbx_seq_one_letter_code
_entity_poly.pdbx_strand_id
1 'polypeptide(L)'
;MEIYFLIVEMSNVNIMYQNSLKQFLVIFDNSITKSVKSSITEERINIILKYLTYEVWAFTSRSLYERHKQLFTLMLAIKIDYHKGNISHEEFMSFVKGGASLDLNAVAPKPFRWILDMVWLNLVEISRLNTFSDLLKKIELNEKEWRVWYEAEKPEMEEIPCGYQNNLDVFRKLLLVRSWSPDRTISQARKYIEESLGPEYGEMQILDLEATWEESEPRTPLICILSIGSDPSTQISSLAKIKSIPLKAVSMGQGQEFHARKLITDCMGSGGWVLLQNAHLSITFCAEIIDILVETEHVEETFRLWVTTEVHEQFPIGLLQMAIKFTNEPPQGIRASMKRSYQTFTQDFLDYTSAPQWPPLLYTIAFLHTVVQERRKFGPLGWNVPYEFNQADFAASVQFIQNHLDEMDPKKGVSWQTLCYMLGEVQYGGRVTDDFDKRLLTTFTQVWFCESLLSHGFEFYKGYKVPMTRNLQGYVDYINSLPTSDTPEVFGLHPNADITYQINTAKGILDTILSVQPKEGGSQGGETRENIVYQLADDMLRKLPPAYNAFEVKEALQRMGVLLPMNIFLRQEIDRMQRVIKTVRSSLSDLKLAIDGTIVMSQYLRESLDAMYDARIPDKWMK
;
A
#
# COMPACT_ATOMS: atom_id res chain seq x y z
N MET A 1 6.02 -24.51 8.14
CA MET A 1 4.63 -24.23 8.59
C MET A 1 4.42 -22.77 8.94
N GLU A 2 5.39 -22.09 9.57
CA GLU A 2 5.29 -20.63 9.87
C GLU A 2 4.94 -19.74 8.68
N ILE A 3 5.54 -19.98 7.50
CA ILE A 3 5.25 -19.21 6.28
C ILE A 3 3.76 -19.37 5.89
N TYR A 4 3.20 -20.57 6.04
CA TYR A 4 1.78 -20.80 5.77
C TYR A 4 0.88 -20.06 6.76
N PHE A 5 1.22 -20.06 8.06
CA PHE A 5 0.45 -19.30 9.06
C PHE A 5 0.46 -17.80 8.77
N LEU A 6 1.58 -17.24 8.32
CA LEU A 6 1.62 -15.84 7.88
C LEU A 6 0.66 -15.58 6.71
N ILE A 7 0.60 -16.47 5.72
CA ILE A 7 -0.32 -16.33 4.59
C ILE A 7 -1.78 -16.39 5.07
N VAL A 8 -2.08 -17.27 6.03
CA VAL A 8 -3.42 -17.35 6.63
C VAL A 8 -3.75 -16.07 7.40
N GLU A 9 -2.81 -15.51 8.15
CA GLU A 9 -2.98 -14.23 8.86
C GLU A 9 -3.26 -13.05 7.92
N MET A 10 -2.75 -13.08 6.68
CA MET A 10 -3.07 -12.04 5.68
C MET A 10 -4.57 -11.98 5.36
N SER A 11 -5.35 -13.05 5.59
CA SER A 11 -6.80 -13.01 5.45
C SER A 11 -7.49 -12.06 6.46
N ASN A 12 -6.83 -11.76 7.58
CA ASN A 12 -7.29 -10.76 8.55
C ASN A 12 -7.01 -9.32 8.07
N VAL A 13 -6.03 -9.13 7.16
CA VAL A 13 -5.76 -7.84 6.51
C VAL A 13 -6.83 -7.55 5.46
N ASN A 14 -7.18 -8.56 4.66
CA ASN A 14 -8.24 -8.48 3.68
C ASN A 14 -8.88 -9.86 3.49
N ILE A 15 -10.20 -9.92 3.57
CA ILE A 15 -10.97 -11.16 3.48
C ILE A 15 -10.78 -11.92 2.16
N MET A 16 -10.29 -11.26 1.11
CA MET A 16 -10.00 -11.87 -0.20
C MET A 16 -8.63 -12.58 -0.26
N TYR A 17 -7.75 -12.40 0.74
CA TYR A 17 -6.42 -13.03 0.80
C TYR A 17 -6.44 -14.47 1.32
N GLN A 18 -7.53 -15.19 1.04
CA GLN A 18 -7.70 -16.59 1.45
C GLN A 18 -6.82 -17.48 0.59
N ASN A 19 -5.97 -18.31 1.20
CA ASN A 19 -5.20 -19.34 0.51
C ASN A 19 -5.45 -20.70 1.17
N SER A 20 -5.39 -21.77 0.38
CA SER A 20 -5.57 -23.12 0.90
C SER A 20 -4.25 -23.83 1.19
N LEU A 21 -4.28 -24.75 2.15
CA LEU A 21 -3.15 -25.65 2.40
C LEU A 21 -2.80 -26.47 1.14
N LYS A 22 -3.80 -26.86 0.35
CA LYS A 22 -3.59 -27.59 -0.90
C LYS A 22 -2.71 -26.79 -1.87
N GLN A 23 -2.99 -25.51 -2.08
CA GLN A 23 -2.15 -24.65 -2.93
C GLN A 23 -0.73 -24.55 -2.39
N PHE A 24 -0.56 -24.36 -1.08
CA PHE A 24 0.75 -24.31 -0.45
C PHE A 24 1.54 -25.63 -0.64
N LEU A 25 0.88 -26.78 -0.53
CA LEU A 25 1.51 -28.08 -0.75
C LEU A 25 1.96 -28.29 -2.20
N VAL A 26 1.19 -27.80 -3.18
CA VAL A 26 1.61 -27.82 -4.59
C VAL A 26 2.88 -26.99 -4.81
N ILE A 27 2.96 -25.79 -4.21
CA ILE A 27 4.17 -24.95 -4.27
C ILE A 27 5.34 -25.67 -3.56
N PHE A 28 5.06 -26.33 -2.44
CA PHE A 28 6.04 -27.14 -1.72
C PHE A 28 6.61 -28.28 -2.58
N ASP A 29 5.77 -29.08 -3.22
CA ASP A 29 6.21 -30.17 -4.10
C ASP A 29 6.97 -29.64 -5.32
N ASN A 30 6.52 -28.52 -5.90
CA ASN A 30 7.22 -27.82 -6.97
C ASN A 30 8.62 -27.36 -6.50
N SER A 31 8.76 -26.87 -5.27
CA SER A 31 10.06 -26.47 -4.73
C SER A 31 11.04 -27.63 -4.62
N ILE A 32 10.56 -28.84 -4.29
CA ILE A 32 11.40 -30.04 -4.23
C ILE A 32 11.78 -30.49 -5.64
N THR A 33 10.88 -30.42 -6.60
CA THR A 33 11.12 -30.94 -7.95
C THR A 33 11.96 -29.98 -8.80
N LYS A 34 11.64 -28.68 -8.81
CA LYS A 34 12.24 -27.66 -9.69
C LYS A 34 13.54 -27.04 -9.19
N SER A 35 13.79 -27.04 -7.88
CA SER A 35 15.03 -26.47 -7.32
C SER A 35 16.28 -27.28 -7.70
N VAL A 36 17.43 -26.60 -7.73
CA VAL A 36 18.74 -27.18 -8.10
C VAL A 36 19.12 -28.36 -7.22
N LYS A 37 19.37 -29.52 -7.83
CA LYS A 37 19.73 -30.74 -7.09
C LYS A 37 21.16 -30.62 -6.55
N SER A 38 21.38 -31.11 -5.33
CA SER A 38 22.70 -31.30 -4.72
C SER A 38 22.77 -32.71 -4.14
N SER A 39 23.96 -33.31 -4.17
CA SER A 39 24.27 -34.60 -3.56
C SER A 39 24.48 -34.50 -2.05
N ILE A 40 24.73 -33.29 -1.52
CA ILE A 40 24.92 -33.04 -0.09
C ILE A 40 23.55 -32.70 0.51
N THR A 41 23.09 -33.52 1.47
CA THR A 41 21.75 -33.38 2.05
C THR A 41 21.51 -32.01 2.68
N GLU A 42 22.47 -31.48 3.44
CA GLU A 42 22.33 -30.19 4.11
C GLU A 42 22.24 -29.02 3.12
N GLU A 43 23.13 -29.01 2.11
CA GLU A 43 23.08 -28.03 1.03
C GLU A 43 21.76 -28.13 0.24
N ARG A 44 21.31 -29.36 -0.03
CA ARG A 44 20.05 -29.62 -0.72
C ARG A 44 18.86 -29.05 0.05
N ILE A 45 18.83 -29.21 1.38
CA ILE A 45 17.78 -28.65 2.23
C ILE A 45 17.79 -27.12 2.14
N ASN A 46 18.94 -26.48 2.24
CA ASN A 46 19.05 -25.02 2.14
C ASN A 46 18.59 -24.48 0.77
N ILE A 47 18.94 -25.18 -0.32
CA ILE A 47 18.49 -24.81 -1.67
C ILE A 47 16.96 -24.92 -1.79
N ILE A 48 16.37 -26.00 -1.28
CA ILE A 48 14.91 -26.18 -1.30
C ILE A 48 14.24 -25.08 -0.47
N LEU A 49 14.74 -24.79 0.73
CA LEU A 49 14.18 -23.74 1.60
C LEU A 49 14.25 -22.37 0.93
N LYS A 50 15.38 -22.01 0.32
CA LYS A 50 15.51 -20.73 -0.39
C LYS A 50 14.53 -20.64 -1.56
N TYR A 51 14.43 -21.69 -2.38
CA TYR A 51 13.52 -21.74 -3.51
C TYR A 51 12.05 -21.66 -3.05
N LEU A 52 11.67 -22.45 -2.04
CA LEU A 52 10.33 -22.46 -1.48
C LEU A 52 9.92 -21.10 -0.93
N THR A 53 10.78 -20.46 -0.12
CA THR A 53 10.47 -19.15 0.46
C THR A 53 10.25 -18.10 -0.63
N TYR A 54 11.03 -18.13 -1.70
CA TYR A 54 10.87 -17.21 -2.83
C TYR A 54 9.58 -17.45 -3.60
N GLU A 55 9.28 -18.70 -3.99
CA GLU A 55 8.07 -19.02 -4.74
C GLU A 55 6.80 -18.69 -3.95
N VAL A 56 6.79 -19.01 -2.65
CA VAL A 56 5.66 -18.70 -1.78
C VAL A 56 5.48 -17.20 -1.61
N TRP A 57 6.58 -16.46 -1.49
CA TRP A 57 6.55 -14.99 -1.44
C TRP A 57 6.00 -14.41 -2.75
N ALA A 58 6.52 -14.83 -3.90
CA ALA A 58 6.08 -14.36 -5.22
C ALA A 58 4.59 -14.66 -5.47
N PHE A 59 4.18 -15.90 -5.20
CA PHE A 59 2.80 -16.34 -5.33
C PHE A 59 1.84 -15.52 -4.47
N THR A 60 2.20 -15.31 -3.20
CA THR A 60 1.36 -14.56 -2.26
C THR A 60 1.36 -13.07 -2.64
N SER A 61 2.53 -12.47 -2.88
CA SER A 61 2.69 -11.06 -3.22
C SER A 61 1.87 -10.66 -4.45
N ARG A 62 1.79 -11.53 -5.47
CA ARG A 62 0.93 -11.32 -6.66
C ARG A 62 -0.54 -11.14 -6.30
N SER A 63 -1.02 -11.81 -5.25
CA SER A 63 -2.42 -11.73 -4.79
C SER A 63 -2.72 -10.53 -3.88
N LEU A 64 -1.71 -9.78 -3.46
CA LEU A 64 -1.86 -8.66 -2.54
C LEU A 64 -1.96 -7.33 -3.29
N TYR A 65 -2.66 -6.37 -2.69
CA TYR A 65 -2.57 -4.98 -3.11
C TYR A 65 -1.19 -4.43 -2.80
N GLU A 66 -0.73 -3.46 -3.57
CA GLU A 66 0.60 -2.88 -3.49
C GLU A 66 0.92 -2.37 -2.08
N ARG A 67 -0.06 -1.72 -1.44
CA ARG A 67 0.05 -1.22 -0.06
C ARG A 67 0.30 -2.33 0.99
N HIS A 68 -0.03 -3.58 0.69
CA HIS A 68 0.15 -4.72 1.62
C HIS A 68 1.36 -5.60 1.26
N LYS A 69 1.96 -5.47 0.08
CA LYS A 69 3.12 -6.28 -0.32
C LYS A 69 4.32 -6.03 0.59
N GLN A 70 4.60 -4.77 0.92
CA GLN A 70 5.69 -4.42 1.82
C GLN A 70 5.43 -4.91 3.25
N LEU A 71 4.19 -4.80 3.73
CA LEU A 71 3.78 -5.35 5.03
C LEU A 71 4.05 -6.86 5.09
N PHE A 72 3.58 -7.60 4.09
CA PHE A 72 3.76 -9.04 4.03
C PHE A 72 5.24 -9.44 3.99
N THR A 73 6.03 -8.77 3.16
CA THR A 73 7.47 -9.06 3.02
C THR A 73 8.24 -8.76 4.31
N LEU A 74 7.92 -7.64 4.98
CA LEU A 74 8.50 -7.30 6.27
C LEU A 74 8.13 -8.33 7.35
N MET A 75 6.85 -8.72 7.41
CA MET A 75 6.38 -9.75 8.35
C MET A 75 7.00 -11.12 8.07
N LEU A 76 7.23 -11.47 6.81
CA LEU A 76 7.92 -12.70 6.42
C LEU A 76 9.36 -12.72 6.97
N ALA A 77 10.11 -11.63 6.75
CA ALA A 77 11.47 -11.49 7.28
C ALA A 77 11.48 -11.57 8.81
N ILE A 78 10.63 -10.80 9.49
CA ILE A 78 10.53 -10.79 10.95
C ILE A 78 10.16 -12.17 11.50
N LYS A 79 9.16 -12.87 10.94
CA LYS A 79 8.75 -14.19 11.45
C LYS A 79 9.84 -15.24 11.27
N ILE A 80 10.57 -15.21 10.16
CA ILE A 80 11.70 -16.11 9.93
C ILE A 80 12.81 -15.86 10.97
N ASP A 81 13.17 -14.60 11.21
CA ASP A 81 14.21 -14.26 12.18
C ASP A 81 13.77 -14.45 13.64
N TYR A 82 12.48 -14.27 13.93
CA TYR A 82 11.88 -14.62 15.21
C TYR A 82 12.00 -16.12 15.50
N HIS A 83 11.67 -16.97 14.52
CA HIS A 83 11.80 -18.43 14.66
C HIS A 83 13.28 -18.88 14.77
N LYS A 84 14.21 -18.16 14.14
CA LYS A 84 15.66 -18.41 14.30
C LYS A 84 16.19 -18.00 15.68
N GLY A 85 15.40 -17.26 16.47
CA GLY A 85 15.84 -16.68 17.74
C GLY A 85 16.69 -15.42 17.58
N ASN A 86 16.73 -14.83 16.38
CA ASN A 86 17.45 -13.59 16.11
C ASN A 86 16.72 -12.37 16.68
N ILE A 87 15.39 -12.43 16.81
CA ILE A 87 14.54 -11.34 17.31
C ILE A 87 13.71 -11.84 18.49
N SER A 88 13.65 -11.06 19.58
CA SER A 88 12.80 -11.37 20.73
C SER A 88 11.38 -10.80 20.58
N HIS A 89 10.44 -11.31 21.37
CA HIS A 89 9.07 -10.79 21.36
C HIS A 89 9.01 -9.34 21.85
N GLU A 90 9.81 -8.99 22.86
CA GLU A 90 9.91 -7.62 23.38
C GLU A 90 10.40 -6.66 22.30
N GLU A 91 11.44 -7.03 21.55
CA GLU A 91 11.97 -6.22 20.45
C GLU A 91 10.94 -6.03 19.33
N PHE A 92 10.21 -7.09 18.98
CA PHE A 92 9.10 -6.99 18.03
C PHE A 92 8.01 -6.05 18.53
N MET A 93 7.57 -6.17 19.78
CA MET A 93 6.54 -5.31 20.34
C MET A 93 6.99 -3.85 20.41
N SER A 94 8.26 -3.58 20.78
CA SER A 94 8.84 -2.23 20.73
C SER A 94 8.91 -1.67 19.31
N PHE A 95 9.19 -2.50 18.29
CA PHE A 95 9.16 -2.08 16.89
C PHE A 95 7.76 -1.65 16.45
N VAL A 96 6.74 -2.44 16.78
CA VAL A 96 5.40 -2.18 16.25
C VAL A 96 4.66 -1.10 17.06
N LYS A 97 4.61 -1.20 18.41
CA LYS A 97 3.92 -0.21 19.26
C LYS A 97 4.71 1.08 19.44
N GLY A 98 6.02 0.98 19.66
CA GLY A 98 6.84 2.12 20.06
C GLY A 98 6.39 2.79 21.35
N GLY A 99 6.71 4.08 21.49
CA GLY A 99 6.39 4.87 22.68
C GLY A 99 4.96 5.42 22.75
N ALA A 100 4.03 4.96 21.91
CA ALA A 100 2.69 5.53 21.82
C ALA A 100 1.87 5.41 23.12
N SER A 101 2.17 4.40 23.94
CA SER A 101 1.51 4.17 25.23
C SER A 101 2.18 4.91 26.41
N LEU A 102 3.26 5.65 26.18
CA LEU A 102 4.01 6.34 27.23
C LEU A 102 3.52 7.79 27.40
N ASP A 103 3.52 8.27 28.65
CA ASP A 103 3.27 9.67 28.97
C ASP A 103 4.60 10.43 29.11
N LEU A 104 4.73 11.55 28.39
CA LEU A 104 5.89 12.42 28.42
C LEU A 104 6.23 12.92 29.83
N ASN A 105 5.22 13.13 30.69
CA ASN A 105 5.43 13.61 32.06
C ASN A 105 5.86 12.49 33.03
N ALA A 106 5.69 11.23 32.63
CA ALA A 106 6.02 10.06 33.46
C ALA A 106 7.39 9.45 33.12
N VAL A 107 8.04 9.92 32.04
CA VAL A 107 9.34 9.41 31.57
C VAL A 107 10.48 10.36 31.92
N ALA A 108 11.72 9.92 31.67
CA ALA A 108 12.90 10.77 31.79
C ALA A 108 12.71 12.06 30.97
N PRO A 109 13.07 13.23 31.52
CA PRO A 109 12.86 14.50 30.83
C PRO A 109 13.68 14.55 29.55
N LYS A 110 13.08 15.11 28.50
CA LYS A 110 13.74 15.29 27.20
C LYS A 110 14.91 16.27 27.34
N PRO A 111 16.14 15.88 26.97
CA PRO A 111 17.34 16.69 27.21
C PRO A 111 17.40 17.92 26.29
N PHE A 112 16.88 17.83 25.06
CA PHE A 112 17.01 18.87 24.04
C PHE A 112 15.68 19.24 23.39
N ARG A 113 15.48 20.52 23.10
CA ARG A 113 14.22 21.05 22.51
C ARG A 113 14.00 20.63 21.06
N TRP A 114 15.06 20.34 20.31
CA TRP A 114 14.99 19.95 18.90
C TRP A 114 14.53 18.49 18.70
N ILE A 115 14.56 17.67 19.75
CA ILE A 115 13.96 16.33 19.72
C ILE A 115 12.43 16.48 19.87
N LEU A 116 11.67 15.82 19.01
CA LEU A 116 10.21 15.82 19.08
C LEU A 116 9.72 14.93 20.24
N ASP A 117 8.58 15.28 20.84
CA ASP A 117 8.06 14.54 22.00
C ASP A 117 7.80 13.07 21.66
N MET A 118 7.17 12.79 20.53
CA MET A 118 6.91 11.41 20.08
C MET A 118 8.20 10.62 19.82
N VAL A 119 9.24 11.27 19.26
CA VAL A 119 10.55 10.66 19.05
C VAL A 119 11.18 10.29 20.39
N TRP A 120 11.13 11.21 21.37
CA TRP A 120 11.63 10.94 22.71
C TRP A 120 10.90 9.76 23.37
N LEU A 121 9.58 9.71 23.29
CA LEU A 121 8.80 8.57 23.80
C LEU A 121 9.23 7.25 23.15
N ASN A 122 9.44 7.23 21.83
CA ASN A 122 9.95 6.04 21.15
C ASN A 122 11.35 5.62 21.64
N LEU A 123 12.25 6.58 21.87
CA LEU A 123 13.60 6.32 22.39
C LEU A 123 13.56 5.78 23.82
N VAL A 124 12.67 6.31 24.65
CA VAL A 124 12.43 5.79 26.01
C VAL A 124 11.91 4.35 25.94
N GLU A 125 10.99 4.04 25.03
CA GLU A 125 10.48 2.67 24.88
C GLU A 125 11.60 1.68 24.54
N ILE A 126 12.41 1.97 23.51
CA ILE A 126 13.49 1.04 23.13
C ILE A 126 14.60 0.97 24.19
N SER A 127 14.77 2.01 25.03
CA SER A 127 15.77 1.99 26.11
C SER A 127 15.50 0.93 27.18
N ARG A 128 14.29 0.36 27.23
CA ARG A 128 13.95 -0.79 28.09
C ARG A 128 14.65 -2.07 27.64
N LEU A 129 15.06 -2.15 26.38
CA LEU A 129 15.80 -3.28 25.83
C LEU A 129 17.27 -3.19 26.25
N ASN A 130 17.85 -4.33 26.64
CA ASN A 130 19.24 -4.41 27.12
C ASN A 130 20.24 -3.73 26.17
N THR A 131 20.08 -3.92 24.86
CA THR A 131 20.93 -3.35 23.80
C THR A 131 20.93 -1.81 23.78
N PHE A 132 19.85 -1.18 24.23
CA PHE A 132 19.67 0.28 24.21
C PHE A 132 19.58 0.89 25.62
N SER A 133 19.89 0.15 26.67
CA SER A 133 19.80 0.60 28.07
C SER A 133 20.56 1.91 28.37
N ASP A 134 21.70 2.13 27.73
CA ASP A 134 22.49 3.36 27.86
C ASP A 134 22.18 4.43 26.81
N LEU A 135 21.21 4.21 25.91
CA LEU A 135 20.91 5.09 24.79
C LEU A 135 20.59 6.51 25.26
N LEU A 136 19.67 6.66 26.22
CA LEU A 136 19.23 7.99 26.69
C LEU A 136 20.40 8.81 27.27
N LYS A 137 21.29 8.16 28.04
CA LYS A 137 22.50 8.80 28.60
C LYS A 137 23.48 9.19 27.50
N LYS A 138 23.69 8.31 26.51
CA LYS A 138 24.59 8.58 25.38
C LYS A 138 24.10 9.76 24.52
N ILE A 139 22.79 9.93 24.38
CA ILE A 139 22.20 11.09 23.69
C ILE A 139 22.50 12.37 24.45
N GLU A 140 22.25 12.37 25.77
CA GLU A 140 22.50 13.53 26.62
C GLU A 140 23.97 13.95 26.64
N LEU A 141 24.90 12.99 26.68
CA LEU A 141 26.35 13.27 26.70
C LEU A 141 26.93 13.69 25.35
N ASN A 142 26.32 13.29 24.23
CA ASN A 142 26.88 13.46 22.88
C ASN A 142 25.93 14.21 21.93
N GLU A 143 25.32 15.31 22.39
CA GLU A 143 24.31 16.08 21.63
C GLU A 143 24.72 16.36 20.18
N LYS A 144 25.95 16.84 19.98
CA LYS A 144 26.42 17.29 18.66
C LYS A 144 26.44 16.16 17.63
N GLU A 145 26.90 14.97 18.01
CA GLU A 145 26.99 13.83 17.09
C GLU A 145 25.59 13.34 16.70
N TRP A 146 24.69 13.20 17.68
CA TRP A 146 23.30 12.80 17.43
C TRP A 146 22.54 13.82 16.60
N ARG A 147 22.79 15.11 16.81
CA ARG A 147 22.17 16.17 16.04
C ARG A 147 22.64 16.16 14.59
N VAL A 148 23.95 16.02 14.35
CA VAL A 148 24.50 15.93 12.98
C VAL A 148 23.95 14.71 12.26
N TRP A 149 23.90 13.55 12.94
CA TRP A 149 23.32 12.34 12.36
C TRP A 149 21.83 12.51 12.04
N TYR A 150 21.05 13.09 12.96
CA TYR A 150 19.60 13.31 12.77
C TYR A 150 19.27 14.34 11.67
N GLU A 151 20.06 15.42 11.56
CA GLU A 151 19.86 16.47 10.54
C GLU A 151 20.37 16.06 9.15
N ALA A 152 20.99 14.89 9.00
CA ALA A 152 21.35 14.35 7.70
C ALA A 152 20.11 14.03 6.84
N GLU A 153 20.24 14.15 5.52
CA GLU A 153 19.13 13.86 4.59
C GLU A 153 18.70 12.39 4.62
N LYS A 154 19.66 11.48 4.84
CA LYS A 154 19.47 10.02 4.87
C LYS A 154 20.20 9.43 6.08
N PRO A 155 19.70 9.67 7.32
CA PRO A 155 20.39 9.25 8.55
C PRO A 155 20.64 7.74 8.60
N GLU A 156 19.79 6.93 7.98
CA GLU A 156 19.95 5.48 7.91
C GLU A 156 21.11 5.02 7.01
N MET A 157 21.70 5.92 6.22
CA MET A 157 22.92 5.69 5.43
C MET A 157 24.19 6.21 6.11
N GLU A 158 24.04 7.09 7.11
CA GLU A 158 25.17 7.66 7.86
C GLU A 158 25.61 6.74 8.99
N GLU A 159 26.84 6.94 9.47
CA GLU A 159 27.37 6.19 10.61
C GLU A 159 26.62 6.57 11.91
N ILE A 160 25.97 5.58 12.54
CA ILE A 160 25.23 5.80 13.78
C ILE A 160 26.21 6.13 14.93
N PRO A 161 26.00 7.24 15.67
CA PRO A 161 26.90 7.68 16.73
C PRO A 161 27.13 6.69 17.88
N CYS A 162 28.11 7.01 18.74
CA CYS A 162 28.36 6.32 20.01
C CYS A 162 28.58 4.79 19.90
N GLY A 163 29.15 4.34 18.79
CA GLY A 163 29.51 2.94 18.51
C GLY A 163 28.33 2.05 18.09
N TYR A 164 27.13 2.59 17.95
CA TYR A 164 25.95 1.81 17.57
C TYR A 164 26.03 1.29 16.12
N GLN A 165 26.78 1.94 15.23
CA GLN A 165 26.94 1.44 13.85
C GLN A 165 27.53 0.01 13.79
N ASN A 166 28.51 -0.28 14.64
CA ASN A 166 29.26 -1.54 14.63
C ASN A 166 28.67 -2.57 15.59
N ASN A 167 27.93 -2.13 16.61
CA ASN A 167 27.38 -3.00 17.65
C ASN A 167 25.95 -3.47 17.37
N LEU A 168 25.25 -2.83 16.44
CA LEU A 168 23.88 -3.20 16.07
C LEU A 168 23.86 -3.98 14.76
N ASP A 169 23.13 -5.08 14.75
CA ASP A 169 22.70 -5.72 13.50
C ASP A 169 21.62 -4.88 12.80
N VAL A 170 21.23 -5.30 11.60
CA VAL A 170 20.29 -4.53 10.79
C VAL A 170 18.89 -4.42 11.39
N PHE A 171 18.43 -5.40 12.17
CA PHE A 171 17.12 -5.29 12.84
C PHE A 171 17.16 -4.28 13.99
N ARG A 172 18.22 -4.28 14.81
CA ARG A 172 18.37 -3.27 15.87
C ARG A 172 18.65 -1.88 15.29
N LYS A 173 19.31 -1.77 14.13
CA LYS A 173 19.37 -0.52 13.36
C LYS A 173 17.99 -0.07 12.91
N LEU A 174 17.14 -0.98 12.44
CA LEU A 174 15.74 -0.69 12.11
C LEU A 174 14.94 -0.18 13.32
N LEU A 175 15.10 -0.79 14.49
CA LEU A 175 14.49 -0.31 15.74
C LEU A 175 14.90 1.13 16.06
N LEU A 176 16.20 1.43 15.99
CA LEU A 176 16.72 2.75 16.30
C LEU A 176 16.23 3.80 15.29
N VAL A 177 16.32 3.50 13.99
CA VAL A 177 15.86 4.40 12.93
C VAL A 177 14.35 4.63 13.03
N ARG A 178 13.54 3.59 13.26
CA ARG A 178 12.09 3.72 13.46
C ARG A 178 11.75 4.61 14.64
N SER A 179 12.51 4.51 15.73
CA SER A 179 12.29 5.30 16.93
C SER A 179 12.72 6.76 16.79
N TRP A 180 13.79 7.00 16.04
CA TRP A 180 14.39 8.33 15.88
C TRP A 180 13.84 9.12 14.69
N SER A 181 13.83 8.49 13.51
CA SER A 181 13.44 9.05 12.22
C SER A 181 12.34 8.19 11.57
N PRO A 182 11.08 8.33 12.03
CA PRO A 182 9.97 7.49 11.56
C PRO A 182 9.75 7.53 10.04
N ASP A 183 10.10 8.64 9.39
CA ASP A 183 10.08 8.83 7.93
C ASP A 183 11.12 7.96 7.19
N ARG A 184 12.16 7.47 7.87
CA ARG A 184 13.17 6.57 7.27
C ARG A 184 12.91 5.09 7.58
N THR A 185 11.83 4.77 8.30
CA THR A 185 11.47 3.38 8.69
C THR A 185 11.35 2.46 7.48
N ILE A 186 10.65 2.89 6.43
CA ILE A 186 10.45 2.10 5.19
C ILE A 186 11.79 1.84 4.49
N SER A 187 12.64 2.86 4.42
CA SER A 187 13.97 2.76 3.79
C SER A 187 14.86 1.77 4.54
N GLN A 188 14.89 1.85 5.87
CA GLN A 188 15.67 0.93 6.70
C GLN A 188 15.05 -0.49 6.72
N ALA A 189 13.72 -0.61 6.66
CA ALA A 189 13.03 -1.90 6.59
C ALA A 189 13.36 -2.65 5.29
N ARG A 190 13.53 -1.92 4.18
CA ARG A 190 13.99 -2.51 2.92
C ARG A 190 15.40 -3.10 3.05
N LYS A 191 16.35 -2.38 3.67
CA LYS A 191 17.69 -2.93 3.93
C LYS A 191 17.64 -4.18 4.81
N TYR A 192 16.76 -4.19 5.82
CA TYR A 192 16.53 -5.36 6.64
C TYR A 192 16.00 -6.56 5.84
N ILE A 193 15.03 -6.35 4.95
CA ILE A 193 14.53 -7.39 4.06
C ILE A 193 15.65 -7.92 3.14
N GLU A 194 16.43 -7.02 2.54
CA GLU A 194 17.52 -7.38 1.62
C GLU A 194 18.64 -8.17 2.32
N GLU A 195 18.97 -7.84 3.57
CA GLU A 195 19.99 -8.56 4.35
C GLU A 195 19.47 -9.88 4.96
N SER A 196 18.21 -9.92 5.40
CA SER A 196 17.61 -11.10 6.04
C SER A 196 17.18 -12.17 5.03
N LEU A 197 16.52 -11.77 3.93
CA LEU A 197 15.95 -12.68 2.93
C LEU A 197 16.74 -12.71 1.62
N GLY A 198 17.31 -11.57 1.21
CA GLY A 198 18.04 -11.41 -0.04
C GLY A 198 17.55 -10.21 -0.87
N PRO A 199 18.38 -9.68 -1.80
CA PRO A 199 18.03 -8.52 -2.62
C PRO A 199 16.77 -8.72 -3.46
N GLU A 200 16.49 -9.96 -3.88
CA GLU A 200 15.32 -10.32 -4.69
C GLU A 200 13.97 -10.00 -4.00
N TYR A 201 13.94 -9.91 -2.67
CA TYR A 201 12.73 -9.56 -1.89
C TYR A 201 12.53 -8.04 -1.75
N GLY A 202 13.57 -7.25 -2.05
CA GLY A 202 13.50 -5.78 -2.10
C GLY A 202 13.03 -5.24 -3.47
N GLU A 203 12.92 -6.11 -4.48
CA GLU A 203 12.53 -5.74 -5.84
C GLU A 203 11.02 -5.87 -6.08
N MET A 204 10.49 -4.98 -6.92
CA MET A 204 9.09 -5.01 -7.33
C MET A 204 8.87 -6.07 -8.42
N GLN A 205 7.89 -6.96 -8.20
CA GLN A 205 7.45 -7.91 -9.22
C GLN A 205 6.34 -7.31 -10.09
N ILE A 206 6.61 -7.22 -11.40
CA ILE A 206 5.61 -6.85 -12.41
C ILE A 206 4.72 -8.08 -12.66
N LEU A 207 3.41 -7.88 -12.72
CA LEU A 207 2.47 -8.94 -13.06
C LEU A 207 2.72 -9.45 -14.49
N ASP A 208 3.02 -10.73 -14.60
CA ASP A 208 3.05 -11.47 -15.86
C ASP A 208 1.80 -12.36 -15.94
N LEU A 209 0.84 -11.95 -16.78
CA LEU A 209 -0.41 -12.70 -16.98
C LEU A 209 -0.18 -14.01 -17.74
N GLU A 210 0.85 -14.09 -18.58
CA GLU A 210 1.17 -15.29 -19.33
C GLU A 210 1.75 -16.34 -18.40
N ALA A 211 2.73 -15.98 -17.57
CA ALA A 211 3.29 -16.88 -16.56
C ALA A 211 2.22 -17.32 -15.53
N THR A 212 1.33 -16.41 -15.14
CA THR A 212 0.21 -16.74 -14.23
C THR A 212 -0.79 -17.71 -14.86
N TRP A 213 -1.03 -17.60 -16.16
CA TRP A 213 -1.84 -18.55 -16.91
C TRP A 213 -1.16 -19.92 -17.05
N GLU A 214 0.15 -19.96 -17.35
CA GLU A 214 0.91 -21.22 -17.45
C GLU A 214 0.95 -22.00 -16.14
N GLU A 215 0.91 -21.29 -15.00
CA GLU A 215 0.81 -21.90 -13.67
C GLU A 215 -0.58 -22.50 -13.39
N SER A 216 -1.62 -22.04 -14.09
CA SER A 216 -3.01 -22.44 -13.82
C SER A 216 -3.38 -23.77 -14.47
N GLU A 217 -4.23 -24.53 -13.78
CA GLU A 217 -4.86 -25.76 -14.28
C GLU A 217 -6.30 -25.47 -14.77
N PRO A 218 -6.92 -26.35 -15.59
CA PRO A 218 -8.29 -26.12 -16.09
C PRO A 218 -9.33 -25.88 -14.99
N ARG A 219 -9.17 -26.53 -13.82
CA ARG A 219 -10.09 -26.40 -12.67
C ARG A 219 -9.64 -25.36 -11.65
N THR A 220 -8.58 -24.60 -11.95
CA THR A 220 -8.03 -23.56 -11.08
C THR A 220 -8.37 -22.21 -11.67
N PRO A 221 -9.41 -21.52 -11.17
CA PRO A 221 -9.79 -20.21 -11.66
C PRO A 221 -8.70 -19.17 -11.41
N LEU A 222 -8.72 -18.14 -12.23
CA LEU A 222 -7.86 -16.97 -12.15
C LEU A 222 -8.70 -15.79 -11.70
N ILE A 223 -8.51 -15.31 -10.47
CA ILE A 223 -9.30 -14.21 -9.90
C ILE A 223 -8.43 -12.95 -9.83
N CYS A 224 -8.80 -11.94 -10.61
CA CYS A 224 -8.30 -10.59 -10.43
C CYS A 224 -9.11 -9.89 -9.33
N ILE A 225 -8.43 -9.52 -8.25
CA ILE A 225 -8.98 -8.61 -7.25
C ILE A 225 -8.74 -7.19 -7.79
N LEU A 226 -9.81 -6.54 -8.21
CA LEU A 226 -9.77 -5.24 -8.86
C LEU A 226 -9.27 -4.17 -7.89
N SER A 227 -8.53 -3.23 -8.47
CA SER A 227 -8.14 -1.98 -7.82
C SER A 227 -8.82 -0.84 -8.57
N ILE A 228 -9.04 0.28 -7.87
CA ILE A 228 -9.76 1.42 -8.43
C ILE A 228 -9.04 1.91 -9.70
N GLY A 229 -9.72 1.81 -10.84
CA GLY A 229 -9.23 2.23 -12.15
C GLY A 229 -8.26 1.31 -12.86
N SER A 230 -8.12 0.06 -12.40
CA SER A 230 -7.37 -0.96 -13.13
C SER A 230 -8.18 -2.24 -13.30
N ASP A 231 -8.46 -2.56 -14.57
CA ASP A 231 -9.17 -3.75 -15.00
C ASP A 231 -8.30 -4.53 -16.02
N PRO A 232 -8.00 -5.82 -15.80
CA PRO A 232 -7.15 -6.61 -16.70
C PRO A 232 -7.88 -7.18 -17.93
N SER A 233 -9.18 -6.95 -18.12
CA SER A 233 -9.99 -7.60 -19.16
C SER A 233 -9.42 -7.39 -20.56
N THR A 234 -8.88 -6.21 -20.84
CA THR A 234 -8.23 -5.89 -22.12
C THR A 234 -6.91 -6.65 -22.29
N GLN A 235 -6.14 -6.82 -21.21
CA GLN A 235 -4.89 -7.56 -21.19
C GLN A 235 -5.16 -9.07 -21.37
N ILE A 236 -6.17 -9.62 -20.67
CA ILE A 236 -6.62 -11.01 -20.82
C ILE A 236 -7.12 -11.27 -22.25
N SER A 237 -7.90 -10.34 -22.82
CA SER A 237 -8.39 -10.45 -24.20
C SER A 237 -7.26 -10.42 -25.23
N SER A 238 -6.23 -9.62 -24.98
CA SER A 238 -5.04 -9.54 -25.85
C SER A 238 -4.22 -10.81 -25.76
N LEU A 239 -4.00 -11.34 -24.55
CA LEU A 239 -3.30 -12.61 -24.33
C LEU A 239 -4.03 -13.78 -25.01
N ALA A 240 -5.36 -13.86 -24.88
CA ALA A 240 -6.17 -14.89 -25.55
C ALA A 240 -6.00 -14.85 -27.08
N LYS A 241 -5.98 -13.66 -27.68
CA LYS A 241 -5.72 -13.47 -29.12
C LYS A 241 -4.31 -13.93 -29.51
N ILE A 242 -3.29 -13.56 -28.74
CA ILE A 242 -1.89 -13.97 -28.97
C ILE A 242 -1.78 -15.50 -28.94
N LYS A 243 -2.43 -16.15 -27.97
CA LYS A 243 -2.45 -17.61 -27.84
C LYS A 243 -3.43 -18.30 -28.79
N SER A 244 -4.19 -17.54 -29.60
CA SER A 244 -5.23 -18.06 -30.50
C SER A 244 -6.29 -18.91 -29.79
N ILE A 245 -6.61 -18.57 -28.53
CA ILE A 245 -7.62 -19.26 -27.71
C ILE A 245 -8.91 -18.43 -27.72
N PRO A 246 -10.08 -19.03 -28.00
CA PRO A 246 -11.33 -18.30 -27.98
C PRO A 246 -11.65 -17.84 -26.55
N LEU A 247 -11.93 -16.54 -26.39
CA LEU A 247 -12.35 -15.93 -25.12
C LEU A 247 -13.82 -15.50 -25.23
N LYS A 248 -14.65 -15.91 -24.28
CA LYS A 248 -16.04 -15.46 -24.14
C LYS A 248 -16.18 -14.69 -22.82
N ALA A 249 -16.64 -13.45 -22.89
CA ALA A 249 -16.78 -12.59 -21.71
C ALA A 249 -18.26 -12.36 -21.35
N VAL A 250 -18.56 -12.26 -20.07
CA VAL A 250 -19.87 -11.86 -19.53
C VAL A 250 -19.65 -10.89 -18.39
N SER A 251 -20.31 -9.73 -18.44
CA SER A 251 -20.36 -8.83 -17.29
C SER A 251 -21.48 -9.27 -16.35
N MET A 252 -21.13 -9.65 -15.12
CA MET A 252 -22.06 -10.11 -14.12
C MET A 252 -22.97 -8.96 -13.66
N GLY A 253 -24.21 -9.31 -13.35
CA GLY A 253 -25.29 -8.39 -13.04
C GLY A 253 -26.62 -9.16 -13.05
N GLN A 254 -27.73 -8.46 -12.83
CA GLN A 254 -29.04 -9.09 -12.69
C GLN A 254 -29.41 -9.90 -13.96
N GLY A 255 -29.62 -11.21 -13.80
CA GLY A 255 -30.09 -12.11 -14.86
C GLY A 255 -29.00 -12.67 -15.77
N GLN A 256 -27.71 -12.37 -15.51
CA GLN A 256 -26.58 -12.85 -16.32
C GLN A 256 -26.11 -14.26 -15.93
N GLU A 257 -26.61 -14.81 -14.82
CA GLU A 257 -26.19 -16.10 -14.26
C GLU A 257 -26.47 -17.25 -15.24
N PHE A 258 -27.58 -17.20 -15.97
CA PHE A 258 -27.92 -18.21 -16.98
C PHE A 258 -26.91 -18.22 -18.14
N HIS A 259 -26.54 -17.04 -18.64
CA HIS A 259 -25.56 -16.90 -19.71
C HIS A 259 -24.16 -17.34 -19.26
N ALA A 260 -23.74 -16.90 -18.08
CA ALA A 260 -22.46 -17.29 -17.49
C ALA A 260 -22.36 -18.81 -17.33
N ARG A 261 -23.39 -19.47 -16.76
CA ARG A 261 -23.44 -20.93 -16.61
C ARG A 261 -23.28 -21.64 -17.94
N LYS A 262 -24.06 -21.25 -18.94
CA LYS A 262 -24.00 -21.84 -20.28
C LYS A 262 -22.60 -21.72 -20.88
N LEU A 263 -21.99 -20.54 -20.78
CA LEU A 263 -20.65 -20.30 -21.33
C LEU A 263 -19.57 -21.11 -20.64
N ILE A 264 -19.64 -21.25 -19.31
CA ILE A 264 -18.73 -22.11 -18.55
C ILE A 264 -18.86 -23.56 -19.00
N THR A 265 -20.08 -24.11 -19.02
CA THR A 265 -20.30 -25.51 -19.44
C THR A 265 -19.86 -25.76 -20.89
N ASP A 266 -20.20 -24.84 -21.80
CA ASP A 266 -19.81 -24.94 -23.21
C ASP A 266 -18.28 -24.94 -23.36
N CYS A 267 -17.57 -24.03 -22.70
CA CYS A 267 -16.11 -23.93 -22.77
C CYS A 267 -15.38 -25.03 -21.99
N MET A 268 -15.98 -25.59 -20.93
CA MET A 268 -15.43 -26.78 -20.26
C MET A 268 -15.43 -28.00 -21.18
N GLY A 269 -16.47 -28.16 -22.02
CA GLY A 269 -16.58 -29.28 -22.97
C GLY A 269 -15.93 -29.06 -24.33
N SER A 270 -15.71 -27.81 -24.76
CA SER A 270 -15.13 -27.49 -26.09
C SER A 270 -13.78 -26.77 -26.05
N GLY A 271 -13.31 -26.42 -24.86
CA GLY A 271 -12.10 -25.63 -24.66
C GLY A 271 -12.35 -24.12 -24.78
N GLY A 272 -11.31 -23.35 -24.44
CA GLY A 272 -11.37 -21.89 -24.48
C GLY A 272 -11.56 -21.21 -23.12
N TRP A 273 -11.51 -19.89 -23.12
CA TRP A 273 -11.53 -19.09 -21.90
C TRP A 273 -12.89 -18.44 -21.68
N VAL A 274 -13.28 -18.37 -20.41
CA VAL A 274 -14.45 -17.59 -19.97
C VAL A 274 -13.97 -16.48 -19.06
N LEU A 275 -14.41 -15.24 -19.31
CA LEU A 275 -14.14 -14.08 -18.47
C LEU A 275 -15.44 -13.58 -17.82
N LEU A 276 -15.55 -13.73 -16.50
CA LEU A 276 -16.64 -13.17 -15.71
C LEU A 276 -16.21 -11.82 -15.15
N GLN A 277 -16.81 -10.75 -15.64
CA GLN A 277 -16.51 -9.40 -15.18
C GLN A 277 -17.43 -9.01 -14.01
N ASN A 278 -16.93 -8.20 -13.07
CA ASN A 278 -17.70 -7.69 -11.93
C ASN A 278 -18.42 -8.76 -11.09
N ALA A 279 -17.74 -9.88 -10.79
CA ALA A 279 -18.37 -11.04 -10.14
C ALA A 279 -18.94 -10.76 -8.74
N HIS A 280 -18.44 -9.73 -8.04
CA HIS A 280 -19.01 -9.20 -6.80
C HIS A 280 -20.49 -8.79 -6.91
N LEU A 281 -21.00 -8.51 -8.12
CA LEU A 281 -22.41 -8.19 -8.36
C LEU A 281 -23.33 -9.43 -8.33
N SER A 282 -22.77 -10.64 -8.33
CA SER A 282 -23.52 -11.91 -8.34
C SER A 282 -22.87 -12.95 -7.42
N ILE A 283 -22.81 -12.65 -6.11
CA ILE A 283 -22.16 -13.50 -5.09
C ILE A 283 -22.75 -14.92 -5.02
N THR A 284 -24.07 -15.06 -5.16
CA THR A 284 -24.75 -16.36 -5.15
C THR A 284 -24.27 -17.27 -6.27
N PHE A 285 -24.07 -16.72 -7.47
CA PHE A 285 -23.53 -17.47 -8.61
C PHE A 285 -22.06 -17.83 -8.41
N CYS A 286 -21.27 -16.98 -7.74
CA CYS A 286 -19.89 -17.31 -7.43
C CYS A 286 -19.76 -18.58 -6.57
N ALA A 287 -20.73 -18.85 -5.69
CA ALA A 287 -20.74 -20.09 -4.91
C ALA A 287 -21.02 -21.32 -5.81
N GLU A 288 -21.94 -21.19 -6.76
CA GLU A 288 -22.30 -22.25 -7.72
C GLU A 288 -21.14 -22.62 -8.66
N ILE A 289 -20.25 -21.68 -8.98
CA ILE A 289 -19.05 -21.95 -9.80
C ILE A 289 -18.21 -23.09 -9.19
N ILE A 290 -18.15 -23.18 -7.86
CA ILE A 290 -17.41 -24.23 -7.17
C ILE A 290 -17.97 -25.60 -7.55
N ASP A 291 -19.29 -25.75 -7.46
CA ASP A 291 -19.99 -26.99 -7.77
C ASP A 291 -19.81 -27.36 -9.26
N ILE A 292 -19.97 -26.39 -10.16
CA ILE A 292 -19.75 -26.61 -11.61
C ILE A 292 -18.33 -27.12 -11.90
N LEU A 293 -17.31 -26.51 -11.28
CA LEU A 293 -15.91 -26.88 -11.48
C LEU A 293 -15.54 -28.23 -10.85
N VAL A 294 -16.26 -28.70 -9.83
CA VAL A 294 -15.99 -29.97 -9.15
C VAL A 294 -16.79 -31.12 -9.78
N GLU A 295 -18.07 -30.90 -10.06
CA GLU A 295 -19.01 -31.93 -10.52
C GLU A 295 -18.81 -32.32 -12.00
N THR A 296 -18.28 -31.42 -12.83
CA THR A 296 -18.06 -31.71 -14.24
C THR A 296 -16.96 -32.78 -14.40
N GLU A 297 -17.27 -33.95 -14.95
CA GLU A 297 -16.30 -35.06 -15.07
C GLU A 297 -15.17 -34.75 -16.08
N HIS A 298 -15.52 -34.30 -17.27
CA HIS A 298 -14.57 -34.03 -18.36
C HIS A 298 -14.43 -32.53 -18.60
N VAL A 299 -13.19 -32.03 -18.52
CA VAL A 299 -12.84 -30.63 -18.78
C VAL A 299 -11.68 -30.60 -19.76
N GLU A 300 -11.86 -29.86 -20.85
CA GLU A 300 -10.84 -29.65 -21.87
C GLU A 300 -9.59 -28.97 -21.29
N GLU A 301 -8.40 -29.40 -21.71
CA GLU A 301 -7.14 -28.91 -21.14
C GLU A 301 -6.90 -27.41 -21.40
N THR A 302 -7.48 -26.87 -22.47
CA THR A 302 -7.38 -25.45 -22.84
C THR A 302 -8.36 -24.56 -22.07
N PHE A 303 -9.31 -25.15 -21.32
CA PHE A 303 -10.31 -24.38 -20.58
C PHE A 303 -9.67 -23.56 -19.47
N ARG A 304 -10.02 -22.27 -19.36
CA ARG A 304 -9.67 -21.44 -18.19
C ARG A 304 -10.81 -20.50 -17.83
N LEU A 305 -11.05 -20.36 -16.53
CA LEU A 305 -11.99 -19.42 -15.97
C LEU A 305 -11.25 -18.21 -15.39
N TRP A 306 -11.50 -17.04 -15.97
CA TRP A 306 -11.04 -15.75 -15.48
C TRP A 306 -12.19 -15.02 -14.80
N VAL A 307 -11.93 -14.42 -13.64
CA VAL A 307 -12.92 -13.70 -12.86
C VAL A 307 -12.32 -12.36 -12.43
N THR A 308 -13.03 -11.26 -12.65
CA THR A 308 -12.65 -9.96 -12.08
C THR A 308 -13.67 -9.58 -11.02
N THR A 309 -13.21 -9.16 -9.84
CA THR A 309 -14.10 -8.83 -8.73
C THR A 309 -13.51 -7.74 -7.84
N GLU A 310 -14.36 -6.90 -7.27
CA GLU A 310 -14.00 -6.06 -6.13
C GLU A 310 -14.03 -6.89 -4.84
N VAL A 311 -13.47 -6.33 -3.77
CA VAL A 311 -13.51 -6.93 -2.43
C VAL A 311 -14.96 -7.00 -1.96
N HIS A 312 -15.39 -8.18 -1.53
CA HIS A 312 -16.72 -8.38 -0.98
C HIS A 312 -16.67 -9.34 0.21
N GLU A 313 -17.26 -8.96 1.34
CA GLU A 313 -17.15 -9.74 2.60
C GLU A 313 -17.77 -11.14 2.50
N GLN A 314 -18.82 -11.28 1.69
CA GLN A 314 -19.51 -12.55 1.48
C GLN A 314 -19.00 -13.33 0.27
N PHE A 315 -17.87 -12.93 -0.33
CA PHE A 315 -17.32 -13.66 -1.47
C PHE A 315 -16.96 -15.10 -1.05
N PRO A 316 -17.29 -16.15 -1.84
CA PRO A 316 -17.11 -17.53 -1.41
C PRO A 316 -15.64 -17.87 -1.13
N ILE A 317 -15.34 -18.19 0.13
CA ILE A 317 -13.99 -18.56 0.59
C ILE A 317 -13.45 -19.77 -0.19
N GLY A 318 -14.31 -20.77 -0.46
CA GLY A 318 -13.92 -21.96 -1.23
C GLY A 318 -13.45 -21.63 -2.65
N LEU A 319 -14.05 -20.62 -3.29
CA LEU A 319 -13.63 -20.16 -4.62
C LEU A 319 -12.28 -19.44 -4.56
N LEU A 320 -12.04 -18.61 -3.53
CA LEU A 320 -10.73 -17.97 -3.32
C LEU A 320 -9.63 -18.99 -3.03
N GLN A 321 -9.96 -20.04 -2.27
CA GLN A 321 -9.04 -21.11 -1.88
C GLN A 321 -8.66 -22.08 -3.01
N MET A 322 -9.50 -22.20 -4.05
CA MET A 322 -9.15 -22.95 -5.26
C MET A 322 -8.40 -22.10 -6.29
N ALA A 323 -8.61 -20.78 -6.28
CA ALA A 323 -8.16 -19.91 -7.35
C ALA A 323 -6.74 -19.37 -7.15
N ILE A 324 -6.06 -19.13 -8.27
CA ILE A 324 -4.90 -18.25 -8.33
C ILE A 324 -5.42 -16.82 -8.34
N LYS A 325 -5.03 -16.04 -7.33
CA LYS A 325 -5.44 -14.63 -7.20
C LYS A 325 -4.31 -13.72 -7.65
N PHE A 326 -4.68 -12.61 -8.27
CA PHE A 326 -3.75 -11.56 -8.62
C PHE A 326 -4.39 -10.18 -8.52
N THR A 327 -3.56 -9.16 -8.33
CA THR A 327 -3.95 -7.74 -8.45
C THR A 327 -3.28 -7.13 -9.67
N ASN A 328 -3.90 -6.13 -10.29
CA ASN A 328 -3.37 -5.46 -11.48
C ASN A 328 -3.08 -3.97 -11.23
N GLU A 329 -2.54 -3.60 -10.07
CA GLU A 329 -2.28 -2.20 -9.77
C GLU A 329 -1.16 -1.60 -10.64
N PRO A 330 -1.23 -0.31 -11.01
CA PRO A 330 -0.10 0.38 -11.60
C PRO A 330 1.10 0.30 -10.65
N PRO A 331 2.29 -0.06 -11.14
CA PRO A 331 3.47 -0.13 -10.28
C PRO A 331 3.82 1.28 -9.78
N GLN A 332 4.26 1.36 -8.53
CA GLN A 332 4.66 2.62 -7.91
C GLN A 332 6.02 3.09 -8.43
N GLY A 333 6.13 4.40 -8.60
CA GLY A 333 7.33 5.09 -9.07
C GLY A 333 7.38 5.28 -10.59
N ILE A 334 8.11 6.32 -11.01
CA ILE A 334 8.16 6.77 -12.40
C ILE A 334 8.79 5.71 -13.29
N ARG A 335 9.94 5.18 -12.87
CA ARG A 335 10.65 4.15 -13.63
C ARG A 335 9.76 2.95 -13.92
N ALA A 336 9.04 2.45 -12.91
CA ALA A 336 8.24 1.24 -13.05
C ALA A 336 6.99 1.48 -13.90
N SER A 337 6.30 2.61 -13.69
CA SER A 337 5.13 3.01 -14.48
C SER A 337 5.49 3.23 -15.96
N MET A 338 6.56 3.98 -16.25
CA MET A 338 7.05 4.19 -17.61
C MET A 338 7.49 2.89 -18.28
N LYS A 339 8.18 2.01 -17.54
CA LYS A 339 8.59 0.69 -18.05
C LYS A 339 7.38 -0.14 -18.44
N ARG A 340 6.34 -0.17 -17.61
CA ARG A 340 5.09 -0.88 -17.91
C ARG A 340 4.44 -0.35 -19.19
N SER A 341 4.35 0.97 -19.38
CA SER A 341 3.79 1.54 -20.60
C SER A 341 4.63 1.18 -21.83
N TYR A 342 5.95 1.36 -21.77
CA TYR A 342 6.83 1.09 -22.91
C TYR A 342 7.00 -0.39 -23.25
N GLN A 343 6.78 -1.30 -22.30
CA GLN A 343 6.71 -2.75 -22.57
C GLN A 343 5.51 -3.13 -23.45
N THR A 344 4.44 -2.33 -23.45
CA THR A 344 3.27 -2.58 -24.31
C THR A 344 3.45 -2.03 -25.73
N PHE A 345 4.44 -1.16 -25.95
CA PHE A 345 4.65 -0.54 -27.25
C PHE A 345 5.49 -1.43 -28.15
N THR A 346 5.18 -1.40 -29.45
CA THR A 346 6.01 -2.02 -30.49
C THR A 346 6.84 -0.96 -31.19
N GLN A 347 7.88 -1.38 -31.92
CA GLN A 347 8.66 -0.45 -32.75
C GLN A 347 7.75 0.23 -33.80
N ASP A 348 6.80 -0.49 -34.37
CA ASP A 348 5.81 0.05 -35.33
C ASP A 348 4.94 1.16 -34.70
N PHE A 349 4.62 1.05 -33.40
CA PHE A 349 3.86 2.08 -32.69
C PHE A 349 4.68 3.36 -32.51
N LEU A 350 5.99 3.23 -32.26
CA LEU A 350 6.91 4.36 -32.18
C LEU A 350 7.16 4.99 -33.56
N ASP A 351 7.17 4.17 -34.62
CA ASP A 351 7.36 4.57 -36.01
C ASP A 351 6.04 4.91 -36.74
N TYR A 352 4.94 5.09 -36.01
CA TYR A 352 3.62 5.49 -36.55
C TYR A 352 3.72 6.63 -37.58
N THR A 353 4.58 7.63 -37.32
CA THR A 353 4.80 8.77 -38.21
C THR A 353 6.27 9.12 -38.37
N SER A 354 6.60 9.70 -39.53
CA SER A 354 7.92 10.27 -39.81
C SER A 354 8.14 11.63 -39.13
N ALA A 355 7.11 12.19 -38.47
CA ALA A 355 7.22 13.44 -37.72
C ALA A 355 8.21 13.30 -36.54
N PRO A 356 9.26 14.14 -36.44
CA PRO A 356 10.24 14.06 -35.35
C PRO A 356 9.64 14.40 -33.97
N GLN A 357 8.48 15.07 -33.93
CA GLN A 357 7.80 15.46 -32.71
C GLN A 357 7.08 14.29 -32.01
N TRP A 358 6.75 13.23 -32.74
CA TRP A 358 5.94 12.12 -32.21
C TRP A 358 6.62 11.37 -31.05
N PRO A 359 7.85 10.84 -31.16
CA PRO A 359 8.48 10.10 -30.06
C PRO A 359 8.64 10.92 -28.77
N PRO A 360 9.10 12.19 -28.81
CA PRO A 360 9.12 13.06 -27.63
C PRO A 360 7.73 13.27 -27.02
N LEU A 361 6.71 13.55 -27.83
CA LEU A 361 5.34 13.77 -27.33
C LEU A 361 4.75 12.51 -26.69
N LEU A 362 4.97 11.34 -27.29
CA LEU A 362 4.54 10.06 -26.72
C LEU A 362 5.18 9.83 -25.34
N TYR A 363 6.49 10.09 -25.21
CA TYR A 363 7.19 10.00 -23.93
C TYR A 363 6.62 10.99 -22.91
N THR A 364 6.36 12.24 -23.30
CA THR A 364 5.80 13.29 -22.44
C THR A 364 4.39 12.96 -21.96
N ILE A 365 3.51 12.39 -22.81
CA ILE A 365 2.18 11.94 -22.37
C ILE A 365 2.32 10.79 -21.37
N ALA A 366 3.18 9.82 -21.65
CA ALA A 366 3.41 8.69 -20.73
C ALA A 366 3.90 9.21 -19.37
N PHE A 367 4.84 10.15 -19.39
CA PHE A 367 5.35 10.79 -18.19
C PHE A 367 4.27 11.58 -17.45
N LEU A 368 3.44 12.35 -18.16
CA LEU A 368 2.29 13.05 -17.56
C LEU A 368 1.33 12.06 -16.90
N HIS A 369 0.98 10.97 -17.59
CA HIS A 369 0.10 9.94 -17.07
C HIS A 369 0.63 9.33 -15.78
N THR A 370 1.93 8.98 -15.77
CA THR A 370 2.63 8.48 -14.60
C THR A 370 2.61 9.48 -13.45
N VAL A 371 2.90 10.77 -13.70
CA VAL A 371 2.92 11.79 -12.63
C VAL A 371 1.54 12.02 -12.04
N VAL A 372 0.48 12.13 -12.85
CA VAL A 372 -0.87 12.36 -12.32
C VAL A 372 -1.36 11.18 -11.48
N GLN A 373 -0.98 9.95 -11.84
CA GLN A 373 -1.25 8.75 -11.03
C GLN A 373 -0.44 8.74 -9.74
N GLU A 374 0.88 8.92 -9.82
CA GLU A 374 1.78 8.85 -8.67
C GLU A 374 1.50 9.95 -7.65
N ARG A 375 1.07 11.14 -8.08
CA ARG A 375 0.71 12.23 -7.16
C ARG A 375 -0.36 11.82 -6.15
N ARG A 376 -1.25 10.87 -6.47
CA ARG A 376 -2.28 10.37 -5.54
C ARG A 376 -1.70 9.82 -4.24
N LYS A 377 -0.46 9.31 -4.25
CA LYS A 377 0.19 8.74 -3.05
C LYS A 377 0.45 9.78 -1.96
N PHE A 378 0.56 11.06 -2.31
CA PHE A 378 0.79 12.15 -1.36
C PHE A 378 -0.52 12.70 -0.74
N GLY A 379 -1.66 12.06 -0.99
CA GLY A 379 -2.96 12.50 -0.48
C GLY A 379 -3.27 13.96 -0.86
N PRO A 380 -3.79 14.78 0.05
CA PRO A 380 -4.12 16.19 -0.21
C PRO A 380 -2.97 17.07 -0.70
N LEU A 381 -1.70 16.70 -0.44
CA LEU A 381 -0.55 17.42 -1.00
C LEU A 381 -0.38 17.16 -2.50
N GLY A 382 -0.81 15.98 -2.95
CA GLY A 382 -0.80 15.58 -4.36
C GLY A 382 -2.04 16.04 -5.11
N TRP A 383 -3.21 15.69 -4.59
CA TRP A 383 -4.52 16.09 -5.13
C TRP A 383 -5.49 16.32 -3.97
N ASN A 384 -6.26 17.40 -4.00
CA ASN A 384 -7.29 17.64 -2.99
C ASN A 384 -8.35 16.51 -2.99
N VAL A 385 -8.69 16.00 -4.17
CA VAL A 385 -9.60 14.86 -4.35
C VAL A 385 -8.86 13.70 -5.04
N PRO A 386 -9.04 12.44 -4.58
CA PRO A 386 -8.34 11.29 -5.16
C PRO A 386 -8.94 10.88 -6.52
N TYR A 387 -8.58 11.58 -7.60
CA TYR A 387 -9.02 11.25 -8.95
C TYR A 387 -8.47 9.91 -9.43
N GLU A 388 -9.24 9.22 -10.25
CA GLU A 388 -8.84 7.97 -10.89
C GLU A 388 -8.43 8.26 -12.34
N PHE A 389 -7.13 8.27 -12.63
CA PHE A 389 -6.62 8.33 -14.00
C PHE A 389 -6.28 6.93 -14.49
N ASN A 390 -6.84 6.53 -15.62
CA ASN A 390 -6.75 5.16 -16.13
C ASN A 390 -6.19 5.09 -17.56
N GLN A 391 -6.04 3.86 -18.07
CA GLN A 391 -5.45 3.62 -19.39
C GLN A 391 -6.27 4.21 -20.54
N ALA A 392 -7.58 4.40 -20.36
CA ALA A 392 -8.42 5.02 -21.39
C ALA A 392 -8.07 6.50 -21.58
N ASP A 393 -7.78 7.22 -20.49
CA ASP A 393 -7.33 8.62 -20.57
C ASP A 393 -5.99 8.74 -21.30
N PHE A 394 -5.07 7.81 -21.03
CA PHE A 394 -3.79 7.72 -21.74
C PHE A 394 -3.99 7.42 -23.23
N ALA A 395 -4.77 6.38 -23.56
CA ALA A 395 -5.03 5.98 -24.94
C ALA A 395 -5.72 7.09 -25.75
N ALA A 396 -6.71 7.77 -25.16
CA ALA A 396 -7.40 8.89 -25.79
C ALA A 396 -6.44 10.08 -26.03
N SER A 397 -5.54 10.36 -25.08
CA SER A 397 -4.51 11.41 -25.22
C SER A 397 -3.51 11.09 -26.33
N VAL A 398 -3.04 9.84 -26.41
CA VAL A 398 -2.16 9.36 -27.49
C VAL A 398 -2.84 9.50 -28.85
N GLN A 399 -4.08 9.01 -28.98
CA GLN A 399 -4.85 9.09 -30.22
C GLN A 399 -5.09 10.53 -30.66
N PHE A 400 -5.38 11.42 -29.70
CA PHE A 400 -5.52 12.85 -29.97
C PHE A 400 -4.22 13.44 -30.54
N ILE A 401 -3.05 13.13 -29.96
CA ILE A 401 -1.78 13.64 -30.49
C ILE A 401 -1.48 13.08 -31.89
N GLN A 402 -1.79 11.81 -32.16
CA GLN A 402 -1.65 11.24 -33.51
C GLN A 402 -2.46 12.06 -34.52
N ASN A 403 -3.75 12.24 -34.27
CA ASN A 403 -4.64 13.02 -35.13
C ASN A 403 -4.15 14.47 -35.29
N HIS A 404 -3.71 15.10 -34.19
CA HIS A 404 -3.21 16.47 -34.21
C HIS A 404 -1.94 16.63 -35.05
N LEU A 405 -1.04 15.65 -35.04
CA LEU A 405 0.17 15.64 -35.87
C LEU A 405 -0.15 15.34 -37.34
N ASP A 406 -1.14 14.50 -37.62
CA ASP A 406 -1.56 14.17 -38.99
C ASP A 406 -2.26 15.36 -39.68
N GLU A 407 -3.00 16.17 -38.94
CA GLU A 407 -3.65 17.40 -39.42
C GLU A 407 -2.74 18.65 -39.37
N MET A 408 -1.52 18.50 -38.85
CA MET A 408 -0.60 19.62 -38.63
C MET A 408 -0.08 20.22 -39.94
N ASP A 409 -0.26 21.54 -40.12
CA ASP A 409 0.42 22.28 -41.19
C ASP A 409 1.94 22.33 -40.90
N PRO A 410 2.80 21.75 -41.77
CA PRO A 410 4.25 21.74 -41.56
C PRO A 410 4.88 23.13 -41.39
N LYS A 411 4.22 24.18 -41.88
CA LYS A 411 4.70 25.57 -41.76
C LYS A 411 4.38 26.20 -40.40
N LYS A 412 3.33 25.75 -39.72
CA LYS A 412 2.89 26.29 -38.42
C LYS A 412 3.44 25.49 -37.25
N GLY A 413 3.78 24.22 -37.46
CA GLY A 413 4.25 23.33 -36.41
C GLY A 413 3.15 23.00 -35.40
N VAL A 414 3.57 22.50 -34.24
CA VAL A 414 2.66 22.00 -33.20
C VAL A 414 1.93 23.16 -32.53
N SER A 415 0.59 23.16 -32.55
CA SER A 415 -0.22 24.09 -31.74
C SER A 415 -0.21 23.68 -30.26
N TRP A 416 0.72 24.25 -29.49
CA TRP A 416 0.85 23.99 -28.05
C TRP A 416 -0.38 24.39 -27.24
N GLN A 417 -1.04 25.50 -27.59
CA GLN A 417 -2.27 25.92 -26.91
C GLN A 417 -3.38 24.88 -27.04
N THR A 418 -3.53 24.28 -28.23
CA THR A 418 -4.50 23.21 -28.48
C THR A 418 -4.14 21.96 -27.68
N LEU A 419 -2.86 21.56 -27.68
CA LEU A 419 -2.41 20.41 -26.89
C LEU A 419 -2.67 20.61 -25.39
N CYS A 420 -2.25 21.74 -24.83
CA CYS A 420 -2.41 22.04 -23.40
C CYS A 420 -3.87 22.10 -22.98
N TYR A 421 -4.75 22.69 -23.81
CA TYR A 421 -6.18 22.72 -23.56
C TYR A 421 -6.77 21.31 -23.61
N MET A 422 -6.48 20.53 -24.65
CA MET A 422 -7.05 19.20 -24.79
C MET A 422 -6.58 18.24 -23.68
N LEU A 423 -5.30 18.26 -23.32
CA LEU A 423 -4.79 17.42 -22.24
C LEU A 423 -5.26 17.90 -20.86
N GLY A 424 -5.15 19.20 -20.58
CA GLY A 424 -5.35 19.77 -19.25
C GLY A 424 -6.80 20.04 -18.88
N GLU A 425 -7.66 20.39 -19.85
CA GLU A 425 -9.05 20.75 -19.62
C GLU A 425 -10.04 19.64 -20.04
N VAL A 426 -9.72 18.87 -21.08
CA VAL A 426 -10.66 17.90 -21.68
C VAL A 426 -10.35 16.45 -21.28
N GLN A 427 -9.16 15.94 -21.60
CA GLN A 427 -8.81 14.53 -21.39
C GLN A 427 -8.61 14.22 -19.90
N TYR A 428 -7.52 14.73 -19.31
CA TYR A 428 -7.28 14.56 -17.87
C TYR A 428 -8.15 15.53 -17.06
N GLY A 429 -8.35 16.75 -17.54
CA GLY A 429 -9.17 17.78 -16.88
C GLY A 429 -10.62 17.41 -16.71
N GLY A 430 -11.18 16.57 -17.59
CA GLY A 430 -12.57 16.10 -17.49
C GLY A 430 -12.85 15.28 -16.23
N ARG A 431 -11.81 14.74 -15.57
CA ARG A 431 -11.92 14.01 -14.30
C ARG A 431 -11.73 14.90 -13.06
N VAL A 432 -11.08 16.05 -13.24
CA VAL A 432 -10.67 16.91 -12.14
C VAL A 432 -11.81 17.86 -11.79
N THR A 433 -12.29 17.78 -10.55
CA THR A 433 -13.47 18.53 -10.09
C THR A 433 -13.13 19.73 -9.22
N ASP A 434 -11.98 19.72 -8.55
CA ASP A 434 -11.50 20.84 -7.74
C ASP A 434 -10.75 21.89 -8.58
N ASP A 435 -11.03 23.17 -8.32
CA ASP A 435 -10.47 24.28 -9.09
C ASP A 435 -8.95 24.43 -8.92
N PHE A 436 -8.41 24.13 -7.74
CA PHE A 436 -6.96 24.20 -7.50
C PHE A 436 -6.24 23.02 -8.15
N ASP A 437 -6.80 21.82 -8.06
CA ASP A 437 -6.29 20.65 -8.77
C ASP A 437 -6.30 20.88 -10.29
N LYS A 438 -7.37 21.49 -10.82
CA LYS A 438 -7.48 21.82 -12.24
C LYS A 438 -6.40 22.82 -12.67
N ARG A 439 -6.22 23.88 -11.89
CA ARG A 439 -5.13 24.85 -12.12
C ARG A 439 -3.76 24.18 -12.12
N LEU A 440 -3.53 23.26 -11.19
CA LEU A 440 -2.28 22.50 -11.10
C LEU A 440 -2.06 21.64 -12.36
N LEU A 441 -3.07 20.87 -12.78
CA LEU A 441 -3.00 20.05 -13.99
C LEU A 441 -2.70 20.90 -15.24
N THR A 442 -3.40 22.02 -15.41
CA THR A 442 -3.17 22.94 -16.52
C THR A 442 -1.77 23.58 -16.45
N THR A 443 -1.21 23.76 -15.26
CA THR A 443 0.18 24.22 -15.12
C THR A 443 1.17 23.15 -15.59
N PHE A 444 0.96 21.87 -15.27
CA PHE A 444 1.80 20.79 -15.79
C PHE A 444 1.78 20.75 -17.31
N THR A 445 0.59 20.84 -17.93
CA THR A 445 0.50 20.81 -19.39
C THR A 445 1.21 21.99 -20.03
N GLN A 446 1.07 23.20 -19.48
CA GLN A 446 1.74 24.40 -19.99
C GLN A 446 3.27 24.36 -19.86
N VAL A 447 3.81 23.82 -18.76
CA VAL A 447 5.26 23.74 -18.53
C VAL A 447 5.89 22.65 -19.39
N TRP A 448 5.23 21.51 -19.56
CA TRP A 448 5.81 20.35 -20.25
C TRP A 448 5.52 20.29 -21.75
N PHE A 449 4.37 20.78 -22.20
CA PHE A 449 3.98 20.78 -23.61
C PHE A 449 4.19 22.17 -24.19
N CYS A 450 5.45 22.52 -24.39
CA CYS A 450 5.88 23.78 -24.97
C CYS A 450 7.04 23.57 -25.96
N GLU A 451 7.43 24.62 -26.68
CA GLU A 451 8.45 24.52 -27.73
C GLU A 451 9.80 23.99 -27.24
N SER A 452 10.17 24.26 -25.98
CA SER A 452 11.40 23.73 -25.39
C SER A 452 11.41 22.21 -25.23
N LEU A 453 10.25 21.53 -25.25
CA LEU A 453 10.15 20.07 -25.19
C LEU A 453 10.94 19.40 -26.33
N LEU A 454 10.94 20.02 -27.51
CA LEU A 454 11.60 19.49 -28.70
C LEU A 454 13.09 19.85 -28.76
N SER A 455 13.59 20.64 -27.81
CA SER A 455 14.99 21.05 -27.74
C SER A 455 15.84 19.95 -27.08
N HIS A 456 17.09 19.81 -27.54
CA HIS A 456 18.03 18.90 -26.90
C HIS A 456 18.30 19.32 -25.45
N GLY A 457 18.18 18.37 -24.52
CA GLY A 457 18.44 18.60 -23.11
C GLY A 457 17.24 19.09 -22.30
N PHE A 458 16.02 19.04 -22.86
CA PHE A 458 14.81 19.24 -22.07
C PHE A 458 14.72 18.20 -20.93
N GLU A 459 14.41 18.70 -19.74
CA GLU A 459 14.26 17.93 -18.50
C GLU A 459 12.94 18.31 -17.85
N PHE A 460 12.12 17.31 -17.49
CA PHE A 460 10.96 17.51 -16.63
C PHE A 460 11.39 17.96 -15.23
N TYR A 461 12.47 17.35 -14.77
CA TYR A 461 13.21 17.63 -13.55
C TYR A 461 14.63 17.09 -13.70
N LYS A 462 15.54 17.50 -12.82
CA LYS A 462 16.95 17.07 -12.84
C LYS A 462 17.06 15.55 -12.94
N GLY A 463 17.67 15.06 -14.01
CA GLY A 463 17.84 13.61 -14.26
C GLY A 463 16.69 12.92 -15.02
N TYR A 464 15.55 13.58 -15.20
CA TYR A 464 14.39 13.10 -15.96
C TYR A 464 14.28 13.85 -17.29
N LYS A 465 15.08 13.41 -18.26
CA LYS A 465 15.17 13.91 -19.63
C LYS A 465 14.16 13.21 -20.55
N VAL A 466 13.92 13.83 -21.70
CA VAL A 466 13.26 13.16 -22.83
C VAL A 466 14.32 12.55 -23.75
N PRO A 467 14.37 11.21 -23.92
CA PRO A 467 15.27 10.59 -24.88
C PRO A 467 14.96 11.02 -26.30
N MET A 468 16.00 11.45 -27.03
CA MET A 468 15.91 11.80 -28.45
C MET A 468 16.39 10.60 -29.28
N THR A 469 15.56 9.56 -29.33
CA THR A 469 15.82 8.34 -30.11
C THR A 469 14.55 7.91 -30.83
N ARG A 470 14.71 7.20 -31.95
CA ARG A 470 13.61 6.50 -32.63
C ARG A 470 13.65 4.99 -32.41
N ASN A 471 14.59 4.50 -31.60
CA ASN A 471 14.68 3.09 -31.23
C ASN A 471 13.95 2.88 -29.90
N LEU A 472 12.95 1.98 -29.90
CA LEU A 472 12.21 1.61 -28.69
C LEU A 472 13.15 1.10 -27.60
N GLN A 473 14.16 0.30 -27.94
CA GLN A 473 15.15 -0.20 -26.97
C GLN A 473 15.91 0.96 -26.31
N GLY A 474 16.19 2.03 -27.05
CA GLY A 474 16.84 3.22 -26.49
C GLY A 474 15.99 3.92 -25.43
N TYR A 475 14.66 3.95 -25.58
CA TYR A 475 13.75 4.41 -24.54
C TYR A 475 13.73 3.48 -23.33
N VAL A 476 13.66 2.15 -23.57
CA VAL A 476 13.65 1.14 -22.51
C VAL A 476 14.94 1.19 -21.69
N ASP A 477 16.11 1.32 -22.33
CA ASP A 477 17.40 1.44 -21.67
C ASP A 477 17.48 2.71 -20.82
N TYR A 478 16.99 3.84 -21.35
CA TYR A 478 16.92 5.07 -20.58
C TYR A 478 15.99 4.94 -19.37
N ILE A 479 14.79 4.38 -19.55
CA ILE A 479 13.84 4.14 -18.45
C ILE A 479 14.47 3.24 -17.38
N ASN A 480 15.21 2.20 -17.78
CA ASN A 480 15.92 1.33 -16.85
C ASN A 480 17.07 2.05 -16.10
N SER A 481 17.63 3.12 -16.68
CA SER A 481 18.66 3.95 -16.03
C SER A 481 18.10 4.97 -15.03
N LEU A 482 16.77 5.18 -14.98
CA LEU A 482 16.15 6.09 -14.03
C LEU A 482 16.34 5.63 -12.57
N PRO A 483 16.32 6.56 -11.61
CA PRO A 483 16.37 6.23 -10.19
C PRO A 483 15.30 5.22 -9.78
N THR A 484 15.62 4.35 -8.83
CA THR A 484 14.67 3.39 -8.23
C THR A 484 13.73 4.06 -7.22
N SER A 485 14.09 5.24 -6.72
CA SER A 485 13.29 6.04 -5.80
C SER A 485 13.21 7.47 -6.31
N ASP A 486 11.98 7.96 -6.46
CA ASP A 486 11.70 9.28 -7.01
C ASP A 486 11.67 10.33 -5.89
N THR A 487 12.31 11.48 -6.12
CA THR A 487 12.26 12.64 -5.23
C THR A 487 10.95 13.43 -5.46
N PRO A 488 10.23 13.91 -4.43
CA PRO A 488 8.94 14.63 -4.59
C PRO A 488 8.93 15.75 -5.63
N GLU A 489 10.07 16.41 -5.84
CA GLU A 489 10.25 17.53 -6.76
C GLU A 489 9.98 17.16 -8.21
N VAL A 490 10.21 15.90 -8.61
CA VAL A 490 9.85 15.43 -9.97
C VAL A 490 8.34 15.52 -10.21
N PHE A 491 7.56 15.38 -9.13
CA PHE A 491 6.12 15.54 -9.15
C PHE A 491 5.71 16.99 -8.93
N GLY A 492 6.62 17.96 -8.80
CA GLY A 492 6.30 19.35 -8.45
C GLY A 492 5.95 19.57 -6.98
N LEU A 493 6.43 18.72 -6.07
CA LEU A 493 6.22 18.83 -4.62
C LEU A 493 7.49 19.25 -3.89
N HIS A 494 7.33 19.83 -2.70
CA HIS A 494 8.46 20.09 -1.80
C HIS A 494 8.95 18.78 -1.15
N PRO A 495 10.26 18.61 -0.85
CA PRO A 495 10.81 17.41 -0.19
C PRO A 495 10.03 16.92 1.05
N ASN A 496 9.52 17.85 1.87
CA ASN A 496 8.71 17.54 3.05
C ASN A 496 7.45 16.70 2.77
N ALA A 497 6.97 16.67 1.53
CA ALA A 497 5.87 15.79 1.14
C ALA A 497 6.26 14.31 1.27
N ASP A 498 7.52 13.95 0.99
CA ASP A 498 8.02 12.59 1.22
C ASP A 498 8.01 12.25 2.70
N ILE A 499 8.47 13.15 3.58
CA ILE A 499 8.48 12.93 5.03
C ILE A 499 7.08 12.53 5.52
N THR A 500 6.06 13.30 5.15
CA THR A 500 4.67 13.00 5.53
C THR A 500 4.20 11.67 4.95
N TYR A 501 4.48 11.42 3.68
CA TYR A 501 4.11 10.17 3.00
C TYR A 501 4.76 8.94 3.65
N GLN A 502 6.08 8.99 3.92
CA GLN A 502 6.82 7.89 4.51
C GLN A 502 6.37 7.60 5.95
N ILE A 503 6.15 8.64 6.76
CA ILE A 503 5.62 8.49 8.12
C ILE A 503 4.24 7.81 8.09
N ASN A 504 3.34 8.29 7.23
CA ASN A 504 1.99 7.74 7.12
C ASN A 504 2.00 6.29 6.61
N THR A 505 2.87 5.99 5.64
CA THR A 505 3.04 4.63 5.10
C THR A 505 3.60 3.69 6.15
N ALA A 506 4.68 4.08 6.84
CA ALA A 506 5.26 3.32 7.94
C ALA A 506 4.24 3.06 9.05
N LYS A 507 3.54 4.12 9.48
CA LYS A 507 2.51 4.02 10.50
C LYS A 507 1.38 3.08 10.07
N GLY A 508 0.87 3.20 8.84
CA GLY A 508 -0.18 2.33 8.31
C GLY A 508 0.23 0.86 8.27
N ILE A 509 1.48 0.56 7.89
CA ILE A 509 2.02 -0.80 7.95
C ILE A 509 2.06 -1.32 9.38
N LEU A 510 2.64 -0.55 10.32
CA LEU A 510 2.77 -0.97 11.72
C LEU A 510 1.40 -1.13 12.40
N ASP A 511 0.47 -0.20 12.19
CA ASP A 511 -0.90 -0.26 12.72
C ASP A 511 -1.63 -1.50 12.19
N THR A 512 -1.45 -1.83 10.90
CA THR A 512 -2.04 -3.04 10.31
C THR A 512 -1.42 -4.30 10.91
N ILE A 513 -0.10 -4.33 11.10
CA ILE A 513 0.59 -5.45 11.78
C ILE A 513 0.02 -5.65 13.18
N LEU A 514 -0.12 -4.59 13.99
CA LEU A 514 -0.74 -4.67 15.33
C LEU A 514 -2.14 -5.25 15.28
N SER A 515 -2.96 -4.79 14.32
CA SER A 515 -4.36 -5.20 14.24
C SER A 515 -4.55 -6.69 13.93
N VAL A 516 -3.58 -7.31 13.26
CA VAL A 516 -3.61 -8.72 12.82
C VAL A 516 -2.96 -9.65 13.84
N GLN A 517 -2.16 -9.13 14.79
CA GLN A 517 -1.49 -9.97 15.78
C GLN A 517 -2.50 -10.76 16.64
N PRO A 518 -2.19 -12.02 17.00
CA PRO A 518 -3.01 -12.79 17.92
C PRO A 518 -3.14 -12.09 19.27
N LYS A 519 -4.35 -11.62 19.58
CA LYS A 519 -4.64 -10.82 20.79
C LYS A 519 -4.55 -11.61 22.10
N GLU A 520 -4.47 -12.94 22.03
CA GLU A 520 -4.39 -13.87 23.17
C GLU A 520 -2.98 -14.46 23.37
N GLY A 521 -1.99 -14.09 22.53
CA GLY A 521 -0.64 -14.66 22.53
C GLY A 521 0.33 -14.12 23.59
N GLY A 522 -0.17 -13.58 24.70
CA GLY A 522 0.68 -13.06 25.78
C GLY A 522 1.46 -14.18 26.47
N SER A 523 2.77 -13.99 26.65
CA SER A 523 3.62 -14.85 27.47
C SER A 523 2.97 -15.13 28.83
N GLN A 524 2.82 -16.42 29.18
CA GLN A 524 2.38 -16.86 30.50
C GLN A 524 3.28 -16.24 31.59
N GLY A 525 2.82 -15.16 32.22
CA GLY A 525 3.56 -14.43 33.25
C GLY A 525 3.51 -12.90 33.20
N GLY A 526 2.97 -12.29 32.14
CA GLY A 526 2.77 -10.83 32.04
C GLY A 526 1.47 -10.33 32.67
N GLU A 527 1.36 -9.01 32.90
CA GLU A 527 0.08 -8.38 33.24
C GLU A 527 -0.98 -8.70 32.18
N THR A 528 -2.21 -8.99 32.61
CA THR A 528 -3.30 -9.24 31.66
C THR A 528 -3.61 -7.99 30.86
N ARG A 529 -4.06 -8.20 29.62
CA ARG A 529 -4.50 -7.12 28.73
C ARG A 529 -5.56 -6.24 29.41
N GLU A 530 -6.50 -6.86 30.11
CA GLU A 530 -7.55 -6.18 30.86
C GLU A 530 -6.96 -5.26 31.94
N ASN A 531 -5.94 -5.72 32.68
CA ASN A 531 -5.28 -4.91 33.70
C ASN A 531 -4.56 -3.69 33.10
N ILE A 532 -3.86 -3.87 31.98
CA ILE A 532 -3.18 -2.77 31.28
C ILE A 532 -4.20 -1.71 30.84
N VAL A 533 -5.30 -2.13 30.21
CA VAL A 533 -6.35 -1.21 29.76
C VAL A 533 -7.07 -0.56 30.95
N TYR A 534 -7.24 -1.27 32.06
CA TYR A 534 -7.81 -0.72 33.28
C TYR A 534 -6.97 0.42 33.84
N GLN A 535 -5.65 0.23 33.95
CA GLN A 535 -4.72 1.27 34.42
C GLN A 535 -4.73 2.47 33.47
N LEU A 536 -4.71 2.23 32.16
CA LEU A 536 -4.80 3.28 31.15
C LEU A 536 -6.10 4.06 31.26
N ALA A 537 -7.23 3.37 31.41
CA ALA A 537 -8.54 4.00 31.58
C ALA A 537 -8.60 4.85 32.86
N ASP A 538 -7.99 4.39 33.95
CA ASP A 538 -7.94 5.14 35.21
C ASP A 538 -7.11 6.42 35.08
N ASP A 539 -5.94 6.34 34.44
CA ASP A 539 -5.09 7.51 34.19
C ASP A 539 -5.77 8.53 33.26
N MET A 540 -6.39 8.06 32.18
CA MET A 540 -7.16 8.91 31.26
C MET A 540 -8.34 9.59 31.95
N LEU A 541 -9.06 8.89 32.83
CA LEU A 541 -10.17 9.46 33.60
C LEU A 541 -9.71 10.56 34.55
N ARG A 542 -8.53 10.41 35.19
CA ARG A 542 -7.96 11.43 36.08
C ARG A 542 -7.56 12.70 35.31
N LYS A 543 -7.14 12.57 34.05
CA LYS A 543 -6.73 13.68 33.17
C LYS A 543 -7.90 14.35 32.45
N LEU A 544 -9.05 13.69 32.35
CA LEU A 544 -10.22 14.21 31.63
C LEU A 544 -10.83 15.43 32.34
N PRO A 545 -11.02 16.58 31.66
CA PRO A 545 -11.55 17.79 32.29
C PRO A 545 -12.98 17.59 32.83
N PRO A 546 -13.39 18.35 33.86
CA PRO A 546 -14.75 18.29 34.38
C PRO A 546 -15.78 18.70 33.31
N ALA A 547 -17.02 18.24 33.48
CA ALA A 547 -18.11 18.66 32.62
C ALA A 547 -18.40 20.15 32.78
N TYR A 548 -18.73 20.83 31.68
CA TYR A 548 -19.23 22.19 31.74
C TYR A 548 -20.56 22.25 32.50
N ASN A 549 -20.66 23.19 33.44
CA ASN A 549 -21.91 23.46 34.13
C ASN A 549 -22.84 24.27 33.22
N ALA A 550 -23.97 23.69 32.82
CA ALA A 550 -24.92 24.32 31.90
C ALA A 550 -25.44 25.68 32.42
N PHE A 551 -25.55 25.85 33.74
CA PHE A 551 -26.00 27.10 34.35
C PHE A 551 -24.93 28.20 34.22
N GLU A 552 -23.68 27.89 34.57
CA GLU A 552 -22.56 28.84 34.47
C GLU A 552 -22.30 29.25 33.02
N VAL A 553 -22.36 28.29 32.08
CA VAL A 553 -22.21 28.58 30.64
C VAL A 553 -23.33 29.51 30.17
N LYS A 554 -24.59 29.24 30.56
CA LYS A 554 -25.73 30.09 30.18
C LYS A 554 -25.61 31.50 30.74
N GLU A 555 -25.18 31.64 32.00
CA GLU A 555 -24.99 32.94 32.65
C GLU A 555 -23.82 33.73 32.03
N ALA A 556 -22.71 33.06 31.74
CA ALA A 556 -21.57 33.66 31.04
C ALA A 556 -21.96 34.15 29.64
N LEU A 557 -22.70 33.34 28.86
CA LEU A 557 -23.20 33.71 27.54
C LEU A 557 -24.20 34.88 27.60
N GLN A 558 -25.02 34.95 28.67
CA GLN A 558 -25.92 36.10 28.90
C GLN A 558 -25.14 37.38 29.14
N ARG A 559 -24.10 37.35 29.97
CA ARG A 559 -23.21 38.49 30.23
C ARG A 559 -22.46 38.94 28.98
N MET A 560 -22.07 38.01 28.12
CA MET A 560 -21.34 38.31 26.88
C MET A 560 -22.23 38.78 25.72
N GLY A 561 -23.57 38.66 25.85
CA GLY A 561 -24.52 38.99 24.80
C GLY A 561 -24.89 37.78 23.92
N VAL A 562 -25.99 37.10 24.26
CA VAL A 562 -26.40 35.81 23.67
C VAL A 562 -26.59 35.86 22.15
N LEU A 563 -26.98 37.01 21.60
CA LEU A 563 -27.31 37.17 20.19
C LEU A 563 -26.09 37.51 19.31
N LEU A 564 -24.90 37.69 19.89
CA LEU A 564 -23.70 37.90 19.09
C LEU A 564 -23.32 36.60 18.37
N PRO A 565 -23.05 36.62 17.05
CA PRO A 565 -22.74 35.41 16.28
C PRO A 565 -21.61 34.56 16.87
N MET A 566 -20.56 35.20 17.41
CA MET A 566 -19.44 34.49 18.06
C MET A 566 -19.87 33.76 19.33
N ASN A 567 -20.83 34.29 20.09
CA ASN A 567 -21.33 33.66 21.31
C ASN A 567 -22.30 32.51 21.01
N ILE A 568 -23.05 32.61 19.90
CA ILE A 568 -23.86 31.52 19.38
C ILE A 568 -22.95 30.36 18.94
N PHE A 569 -21.87 30.68 18.22
CA PHE A 569 -20.86 29.70 17.83
C PHE A 569 -20.20 29.05 19.05
N LEU A 570 -19.71 29.84 20.00
CA LEU A 570 -19.11 29.35 21.25
C LEU A 570 -20.05 28.40 22.02
N ARG A 571 -21.34 28.75 22.10
CA ARG A 571 -22.35 27.88 22.73
C ARG A 571 -22.46 26.53 22.03
N GLN A 572 -22.46 26.51 20.70
CA GLN A 572 -22.54 25.26 19.93
C GLN A 572 -21.26 24.42 20.11
N GLU A 573 -20.09 25.04 20.14
CA GLU A 573 -18.82 24.37 20.40
C GLU A 573 -18.77 23.76 21.81
N ILE A 574 -19.20 24.50 22.84
CA ILE A 574 -19.27 23.98 24.21
C ILE A 574 -20.23 22.78 24.30
N ASP A 575 -21.39 22.83 23.64
CA ASP A 575 -22.33 21.70 23.62
C ASP A 575 -21.72 20.46 22.94
N ARG A 576 -20.99 20.65 21.83
CA ARG A 576 -20.28 19.56 21.15
C ARG A 576 -19.16 18.98 22.01
N MET A 577 -18.29 19.82 22.59
CA MET A 577 -17.23 19.37 23.50
C MET A 577 -17.81 18.62 24.71
N GLN A 578 -18.92 19.11 25.28
CA GLN A 578 -19.58 18.47 26.40
C GLN A 578 -20.09 17.07 26.06
N ARG A 579 -20.59 16.85 24.83
CA ARG A 579 -20.99 15.51 24.36
C ARG A 579 -19.78 14.58 24.28
N VAL A 580 -18.67 15.03 23.71
CA VAL A 580 -17.43 14.23 23.61
C VAL A 580 -16.89 13.87 25.00
N ILE A 581 -16.74 14.84 25.90
CA ILE A 581 -16.28 14.62 27.28
C ILE A 581 -17.17 13.59 27.98
N LYS A 582 -18.50 13.70 27.83
CA LYS A 582 -19.44 12.75 28.42
C LYS A 582 -19.29 11.35 27.84
N THR A 583 -19.18 11.23 26.52
CA THR A 583 -19.01 9.94 25.82
C THR A 583 -17.71 9.25 26.23
N VAL A 584 -16.59 9.98 26.28
CA VAL A 584 -15.30 9.43 26.73
C VAL A 584 -15.37 9.01 28.19
N ARG A 585 -15.92 9.86 29.07
CA ARG A 585 -16.07 9.53 30.50
C ARG A 585 -16.92 8.28 30.72
N SER A 586 -18.08 8.17 30.06
CA SER A 586 -18.94 6.99 30.20
C SER A 586 -18.25 5.76 29.63
N SER A 587 -17.63 5.87 28.45
CA SER A 587 -16.92 4.75 27.83
C SER A 587 -15.81 4.20 28.72
N LEU A 588 -14.98 5.06 29.31
CA LEU A 588 -13.88 4.64 30.19
C LEU A 588 -14.40 4.04 31.50
N SER A 589 -15.47 4.63 32.07
CA SER A 589 -16.06 4.16 33.32
C SER A 589 -16.73 2.79 33.14
N ASP A 590 -17.52 2.64 32.08
CA ASP A 590 -18.19 1.38 31.71
C ASP A 590 -17.16 0.30 31.38
N LEU A 591 -16.07 0.66 30.69
CA LEU A 591 -14.99 -0.28 30.39
C LEU A 591 -14.35 -0.86 31.65
N LYS A 592 -14.05 -0.01 32.65
CA LYS A 592 -13.54 -0.45 33.95
C LYS A 592 -14.54 -1.38 34.65
N LEU A 593 -15.82 -1.01 34.70
CA LEU A 593 -16.86 -1.83 35.31
C LEU A 593 -17.04 -3.18 34.58
N ALA A 594 -16.83 -3.22 33.26
CA ALA A 594 -16.92 -4.45 32.48
C ALA A 594 -15.74 -5.38 32.74
N ILE A 595 -14.53 -4.81 32.89
CA ILE A 595 -13.32 -5.54 33.28
C ILE A 595 -13.48 -6.11 34.70
N ASP A 596 -14.04 -5.33 35.63
CA ASP A 596 -14.33 -5.76 36.99
C ASP A 596 -15.52 -6.77 37.06
N GLY A 597 -16.13 -7.12 35.93
CA GLY A 597 -17.25 -8.07 35.84
C GLY A 597 -18.58 -7.53 36.39
N THR A 598 -18.67 -6.23 36.66
CA THR A 598 -19.87 -5.58 37.23
C THR A 598 -20.93 -5.31 36.15
N ILE A 599 -20.51 -5.06 34.91
CA ILE A 599 -21.41 -4.94 33.75
C ILE A 599 -21.01 -5.91 32.65
N VAL A 600 -21.96 -6.24 31.76
CA VAL A 600 -21.70 -7.15 30.63
C VAL A 600 -20.80 -6.46 29.60
N MET A 601 -19.76 -7.17 29.17
CA MET A 601 -18.87 -6.72 28.08
C MET A 601 -19.62 -6.69 26.75
N SER A 602 -20.14 -5.51 26.38
CA SER A 602 -20.77 -5.29 25.08
C SER A 602 -19.73 -5.31 23.95
N GLN A 603 -20.17 -5.54 22.71
CA GLN A 603 -19.30 -5.52 21.53
C GLN A 603 -18.50 -4.20 21.43
N TYR A 604 -19.15 -3.06 21.67
CA TYR A 604 -18.49 -1.75 21.67
C TYR A 604 -17.41 -1.62 22.75
N LEU A 605 -17.66 -2.13 23.96
CA LEU A 605 -16.66 -2.08 25.03
C LEU A 605 -15.47 -2.97 24.71
N ARG A 606 -15.71 -4.13 24.09
CA ARG A 606 -14.65 -5.02 23.59
C ARG A 606 -13.80 -4.35 22.51
N GLU A 607 -14.42 -3.67 21.54
CA GLU A 607 -13.74 -2.88 20.51
C GLU A 607 -12.93 -1.72 21.11
N SER A 608 -13.47 -1.04 22.13
CA SER A 608 -12.75 0.03 22.84
C SER A 608 -11.57 -0.52 23.64
N LEU A 609 -11.72 -1.69 24.27
CA LEU A 609 -10.66 -2.40 24.98
C LEU A 609 -9.53 -2.76 24.02
N ASP A 610 -9.86 -3.34 22.86
CA ASP A 610 -8.91 -3.66 21.78
C ASP A 610 -8.16 -2.39 21.34
N ALA A 611 -8.89 -1.33 20.98
CA ALA A 611 -8.29 -0.09 20.50
C ALA A 611 -7.33 0.50 21.54
N MET A 612 -7.75 0.60 22.81
CA MET A 612 -6.90 1.13 23.88
C MET A 612 -5.65 0.29 24.12
N TYR A 613 -5.76 -1.04 24.11
CA TYR A 613 -4.60 -1.93 24.25
C TYR A 613 -3.60 -1.81 23.10
N ASP A 614 -4.11 -1.57 21.89
CA ASP A 614 -3.33 -1.35 20.67
C ASP A 614 -2.82 0.09 20.52
N ALA A 615 -3.01 0.95 21.53
CA ALA A 615 -2.68 2.39 21.49
C ALA A 615 -3.39 3.16 20.35
N ARG A 616 -4.60 2.73 19.99
CA ARG A 616 -5.50 3.36 19.01
C ARG A 616 -6.67 4.08 19.70
N ILE A 617 -7.24 5.05 19.01
CA ILE A 617 -8.42 5.81 19.49
C ILE A 617 -9.69 5.00 19.17
N PRO A 618 -10.56 4.71 20.16
CA PRO A 618 -11.87 4.10 19.92
C PRO A 618 -12.77 4.91 18.98
N ASP A 619 -13.46 4.24 18.06
CA ASP A 619 -14.22 4.88 16.96
C ASP A 619 -15.31 5.85 17.41
N LYS A 620 -15.98 5.57 18.55
CA LYS A 620 -17.02 6.47 19.07
C LYS A 620 -16.47 7.82 19.55
N TRP A 621 -15.16 7.95 19.76
CA TRP A 621 -14.55 9.19 20.21
C TRP A 621 -14.20 10.12 19.03
N MET A 622 -14.21 9.59 17.80
CA MET A 622 -13.92 10.36 16.57
C MET A 622 -15.13 11.09 15.98
N LYS A 623 -16.32 10.95 16.60
CA LYS A 623 -17.58 11.58 16.21
C LYS A 623 -18.05 12.56 17.28
#